data_AF-A0A969L6I0-F1
#
_entry.id   AF-A0A969L6I0-F1
#
_cell.length_a   1.000
_cell.length_b   1.000
_cell.length_c   1.000
_cell.angle_alpha   90.00
_cell.angle_beta   90.00
_cell.angle_gamma   90.00
#
_symmetry.space_group_name_H-M   'P 1'
#
loop_
_entity.id
_entity.type
_entity.pdbx_description
1 polymer ?
#
loop_
_entity_poly.entity_id
_entity_poly.type
_entity_poly.pdbx_seq_one_letter_code
_entity_poly.pdbx_strand_id
1 'polypeptide(L)' 'MSINFYGLAQENVVVRFKVDASSLKNIKNFGIRGNASPLNWEKTVLLQDADQDGVYEGELSFAKNTEILEYKYVYG' A
#
# COMPACT_ATOMS: atom_id res chain seq x y z
N MET A 1 32.01 -7.17 30.24
CA MET A 1 30.57 -7.06 30.53
C MET A 1 29.88 -6.78 29.20
N SER A 2 29.19 -7.77 28.65
CA SER A 2 28.54 -7.66 27.34
C SER A 2 27.08 -7.27 27.57
N ILE A 3 26.66 -6.16 26.97
CA ILE A 3 25.27 -5.69 27.02
C ILE A 3 24.55 -6.37 25.84
N ASN A 4 23.60 -7.24 26.12
CA ASN A 4 22.73 -7.81 25.09
C ASN A 4 21.61 -6.80 24.80
N PHE A 5 21.60 -6.22 23.60
CA PHE A 5 20.50 -5.38 23.13
C PHE A 5 19.39 -6.29 22.60
N TYR A 6 18.34 -6.49 23.39
CA TYR A 6 17.09 -7.07 22.92
C TYR A 6 16.30 -5.97 22.21
N GLY A 7 16.51 -5.82 20.90
CA GLY A 7 15.63 -4.98 20.08
C GLY A 7 14.23 -5.57 20.02
N LEU A 8 13.20 -4.78 20.31
CA LEU A 8 11.81 -5.20 20.11
C LEU A 8 11.58 -5.43 18.61
N ALA A 9 11.10 -6.61 18.24
CA ALA A 9 10.68 -6.87 16.86
C ALA A 9 9.43 -6.03 16.55
N GLN A 10 9.50 -5.18 15.54
CA GLN A 10 8.36 -4.40 15.06
C GLN A 10 7.32 -5.34 14.45
N GLU A 11 6.14 -5.43 15.06
CA GLU A 11 5.00 -6.15 14.47
C GLU A 11 4.53 -5.42 13.21
N ASN A 12 4.20 -6.18 12.18
CA ASN A 12 3.66 -5.66 10.92
C ASN A 12 2.31 -6.30 10.61
N VAL A 13 1.46 -5.56 9.91
CA VAL A 13 0.16 -6.01 9.40
C VAL A 13 0.18 -5.86 7.87
N VAL A 14 -0.22 -6.91 7.16
CA VAL A 14 -0.39 -6.87 5.71
C VAL A 14 -1.81 -6.46 5.37
N VAL A 15 -1.94 -5.43 4.53
CA VAL A 15 -3.23 -4.94 4.03
C VAL A 15 -3.27 -5.18 2.52
N ARG A 16 -4.33 -5.86 2.07
CA ARG A 16 -4.64 -6.04 0.64
C ARG A 16 -5.58 -4.94 0.19
N PHE A 17 -5.13 -4.14 -0.78
CA PHE A 17 -5.95 -3.15 -1.46
C PHE A 17 -6.53 -3.77 -2.73
N LYS A 18 -7.81 -3.53 -2.97
CA LYS A 18 -8.56 -3.99 -4.14
C LYS A 18 -9.55 -2.91 -4.54
N VAL A 19 -9.55 -2.51 -5.81
CA VAL A 19 -10.49 -1.49 -6.32
C VAL A 19 -10.92 -1.81 -7.74
N ASP A 20 -12.23 -1.83 -7.93
CA ASP A 20 -12.85 -1.94 -9.25
C ASP A 20 -12.71 -0.60 -9.98
N ALA A 21 -11.93 -0.62 -11.05
CA ALA A 21 -11.70 0.51 -11.94
C ALA A 21 -12.22 0.23 -13.36
N SER A 22 -13.06 -0.78 -13.54
CA SER A 22 -13.58 -1.23 -14.85
C SER A 22 -14.35 -0.16 -15.62
N SER A 23 -14.88 0.86 -14.93
CA SER A 23 -15.55 2.02 -15.54
C SER A 23 -14.59 3.07 -16.12
N LEU A 24 -13.30 3.03 -15.76
CA LEU A 24 -12.28 3.94 -16.26
C LEU A 24 -11.69 3.42 -17.57
N LYS A 25 -11.28 4.34 -18.45
CA LYS A 25 -10.68 4.00 -19.75
C LYS A 25 -9.25 4.52 -19.84
N ASN A 26 -8.42 3.84 -20.63
CA ASN A 26 -7.05 4.24 -20.96
C ASN A 26 -6.14 4.45 -19.72
N ILE A 27 -6.32 3.63 -18.69
CA ILE A 27 -5.47 3.64 -17.50
C ILE A 27 -4.07 3.19 -17.91
N LYS A 28 -3.05 4.04 -17.75
CA LYS A 28 -1.65 3.66 -17.98
C LYS A 28 -0.98 3.26 -16.68
N ASN A 29 -1.25 4.04 -15.63
CA ASN A 29 -0.77 3.77 -14.28
C ASN A 29 -1.95 3.83 -13.32
N PHE A 30 -2.12 2.79 -12.51
CA PHE A 30 -3.07 2.79 -11.40
C PHE A 30 -2.33 2.45 -10.12
N GLY A 31 -2.63 3.16 -9.04
CA GLY A 31 -1.93 2.94 -7.80
C GLY A 31 -2.58 3.59 -6.60
N ILE A 32 -1.81 3.60 -5.51
CA ILE A 32 -2.22 4.11 -4.21
C ILE A 32 -1.14 5.03 -3.65
N ARG A 33 -1.60 6.05 -2.91
CA ARG A 33 -0.78 6.95 -2.09
C ARG A 33 -1.41 7.06 -0.71
N GLY A 34 -0.63 7.50 0.28
CA GLY A 34 -1.10 7.58 1.66
C GLY A 34 -0.10 8.22 2.61
N ASN A 35 -0.49 8.33 3.88
CA ASN A 35 0.28 8.98 4.93
C ASN A 35 1.32 8.07 5.60
N ALA A 36 1.11 6.75 5.61
CA ALA A 36 1.94 5.79 6.34
C ALA A 36 2.85 4.96 5.40
N SER A 37 4.11 4.77 5.79
CA SER A 37 5.07 3.92 5.06
C SER A 37 4.52 2.48 4.88
N PRO A 38 4.62 1.88 3.68
CA PRO A 38 5.43 2.29 2.53
C PRO A 38 4.77 3.34 1.61
N LEU A 39 3.55 3.78 1.92
CA LEU A 39 2.89 4.83 1.16
C LEU A 39 3.47 6.21 1.48
N ASN A 40 3.32 7.10 0.52
CA ASN A 40 3.70 8.50 0.64
C ASN A 40 2.83 9.33 -0.33
N TRP A 41 2.47 10.56 0.05
CA TRP A 41 1.60 11.42 -0.77
C TRP A 41 2.24 11.90 -2.10
N GLU A 42 3.56 11.86 -2.21
CA GLU A 42 4.32 12.26 -3.39
C GLU A 42 4.60 11.09 -4.36
N LYS A 43 4.61 9.85 -3.85
CA LYS A 43 4.99 8.65 -4.63
C LYS A 43 3.84 7.66 -4.73
N THR A 44 3.50 7.29 -5.97
CA THR A 44 2.51 6.25 -6.24
C THR A 44 3.13 4.86 -6.10
N VAL A 45 2.52 4.00 -5.29
CA VAL A 45 2.75 2.56 -5.34
C VAL A 45 1.77 1.96 -6.34
N LEU A 46 2.29 1.29 -7.38
CA LEU A 46 1.47 0.74 -8.46
C LEU A 46 0.74 -0.52 -8.00
N LEU A 47 -0.54 -0.61 -8.38
CA LEU A 47 -1.37 -1.81 -8.23
C LEU A 47 -1.43 -2.53 -9.58
N GLN A 48 -1.78 -3.81 -9.55
CA GLN A 48 -1.79 -4.67 -10.73
C GLN A 48 -3.20 -5.21 -11.00
N ASP A 49 -3.57 -5.24 -12.27
CA ASP A 49 -4.73 -5.95 -12.79
C ASP A 49 -4.18 -7.13 -13.61
N ALA A 50 -3.97 -8.27 -12.93
CA ALA A 50 -3.24 -9.40 -13.49
C ALA A 50 -4.12 -10.30 -14.38
N ASP A 51 -5.41 -10.35 -14.10
CA ASP A 51 -6.42 -11.12 -14.83
C ASP A 51 -7.21 -10.28 -15.85
N GLN A 52 -6.93 -8.97 -15.91
CA GLN A 52 -7.52 -8.03 -16.88
C GLN A 52 -9.04 -7.88 -16.73
N ASP A 53 -9.54 -8.01 -15.49
CA ASP A 53 -10.95 -7.84 -15.17
C ASP A 53 -11.33 -6.39 -14.83
N GLY A 54 -10.35 -5.49 -14.82
CA GLY A 54 -10.52 -4.08 -14.47
C GLY A 54 -10.41 -3.81 -12.97
N VAL A 55 -10.03 -4.81 -12.16
CA VAL A 55 -9.84 -4.69 -10.72
C VAL A 55 -8.35 -4.67 -10.39
N TYR A 56 -7.90 -3.57 -9.79
CA TYR A 56 -6.49 -3.39 -9.44
C TYR A 56 -6.23 -3.80 -7.99
N GLU A 57 -5.17 -4.59 -7.78
CA GLU A 57 -4.83 -5.20 -6.50
C GLU A 57 -3.37 -5.02 -6.09
N GLY A 58 -3.10 -5.04 -4.79
CA GLY A 58 -1.75 -5.06 -4.24
C GLY A 58 -1.74 -5.20 -2.72
N GLU A 59 -0.65 -5.78 -2.19
CA GLU A 59 -0.46 -6.01 -0.76
C GLU A 59 0.68 -5.14 -0.23
N LEU A 60 0.44 -4.45 0.88
CA LEU A 60 1.45 -3.63 1.56
C LEU A 60 1.53 -3.99 3.03
N SER A 61 2.76 -4.05 3.53
CA SER A 61 3.05 -4.33 4.94
C SER A 61 3.26 -3.02 5.68
N PHE A 62 2.50 -2.81 6.75
CA PHE A 62 2.57 -1.62 7.60
C PHE A 62 3.04 -2.02 8.99
N ALA A 63 3.92 -1.19 9.57
CA ALA A 63 4.26 -1.31 10.98
C ALA A 63 3.01 -1.05 11.83
N LYS A 64 2.69 -1.98 12.74
CA LYS A 64 1.56 -1.82 13.66
C LYS A 64 1.85 -0.66 14.61
N ASN A 65 0.98 0.34 14.60
CA ASN A 65 1.05 1.53 15.45
C ASN A 65 -0.38 2.08 15.69
N THR A 66 -0.48 3.27 16.28
CA THR A 66 -1.75 3.96 16.55
C THR A 66 -2.12 5.00 15.49
N GLU A 67 -1.34 5.12 14.43
CA GLU A 67 -1.59 6.06 13.33
C GLU A 67 -2.77 5.57 12.49
N ILE A 68 -3.63 6.51 12.09
CA ILE A 68 -4.74 6.21 11.19
C ILE A 68 -4.19 6.16 9.77
N LEU A 69 -4.38 5.04 9.08
CA LEU A 69 -4.01 4.92 7.66
C LEU A 69 -4.99 5.72 6.80
N GLU A 70 -4.49 6.80 6.21
CA GLU A 70 -5.18 7.60 5.20
C GLU A 70 -4.58 7.31 3.84
N TYR A 71 -5.42 7.04 2.85
CA TYR A 71 -4.96 6.68 1.51
C TYR A 71 -5.91 7.15 0.42
N LYS A 72 -5.40 7.18 -0.82
CA LYS A 72 -6.19 7.50 -2.02
C LYS A 72 -5.70 6.68 -3.22
N TYR A 73 -6.66 6.17 -4.00
CA TYR A 73 -6.38 5.62 -5.32
C TYR A 73 -6.10 6.73 -6.33
N VAL A 74 -5.07 6.54 -7.14
CA VAL A 74 -4.62 7.52 -8.15
C VAL A 74 -4.43 6.81 -9.49
N TYR A 75 -4.80 7.48 -10.58
CA TYR A 75 -4.63 6.98 -11.94
C TYR A 75 -4.20 8.10 -12.89
N GLY A 76 -3.52 7.74 -13.99
CA GLY A 76 -3.05 8.66 -15.04
C GLY A 76 -2.58 7.94 -16.29
#